data_AF-A0A4U3A275-F1
#
_entry.id   AF-A0A4U3A275-F1
#
_cell.length_a   1.000
_cell.length_b   1.000
_cell.length_c   1.000
_cell.angle_alpha   90.00
_cell.angle_beta   90.00
_cell.angle_gamma   90.00
#
_symmetry.space_group_name_H-M   'P 1'
#
loop_
_entity.id
_entity.type
_entity.pdbx_description
1 polymer ?
#
loop_
_entity_poly.entity_id
_entity_poly.type
_entity_poly.pdbx_seq_one_letter_code
_entity_poly.pdbx_strand_id
1 'polypeptide(L)'
;FPDRSFLIHIKSDDENEGIQLATHLKKLPAKRLDQLTVYGGDKPIAAIKERIPSLRTMSKATMKKDLITYMALGWTGYIPSSLKHGELHIPDKVAPWLWGWPNRFLNRMDKADTRVIIVGGNGFGFSSGFDSSEDIKRLPDDYTGGIWTNRIDKIAPVFKK
;
A
#
# COMPACT_ATOMS: atom_id res chain seq x y z
N PHE A 1 -16.38 -5.83 -10.84
CA PHE A 1 -16.70 -5.38 -9.47
C PHE A 1 -18.09 -5.92 -9.18
N PRO A 2 -18.28 -6.78 -8.17
CA PRO A 2 -17.89 -6.58 -6.76
C PRO A 2 -16.89 -7.61 -6.19
N ASP A 3 -16.21 -8.34 -7.07
CA ASP A 3 -15.45 -9.57 -6.81
C ASP A 3 -13.92 -9.39 -6.80
N ARG A 4 -13.44 -8.14 -6.92
CA ARG A 4 -12.01 -7.80 -7.09
C ARG A 4 -11.51 -6.91 -5.95
N SER A 5 -10.19 -6.87 -5.78
CA SER A 5 -9.55 -5.96 -4.83
C SER A 5 -9.93 -4.51 -5.09
N PHE A 6 -10.14 -3.74 -4.02
CA PHE A 6 -10.51 -2.33 -4.11
C PHE A 6 -9.83 -1.51 -3.02
N LEU A 7 -9.27 -0.38 -3.45
CA LEU A 7 -8.60 0.57 -2.58
C LEU A 7 -9.49 1.80 -2.39
N ILE A 8 -9.76 2.14 -1.13
CA ILE A 8 -10.62 3.27 -0.73
C ILE A 8 -9.74 4.35 -0.11
N HIS A 9 -9.76 5.55 -0.68
CA HIS A 9 -9.05 6.71 -0.14
C HIS A 9 -10.00 7.61 0.65
N ILE A 10 -9.74 7.80 1.95
CA ILE A 10 -10.37 8.85 2.75
C ILE A 10 -9.54 10.13 2.58
N LYS A 11 -10.16 11.16 2.01
CA LYS A 11 -9.47 12.39 1.57
C LYS A 11 -9.22 13.37 2.71
N SER A 12 -10.09 13.40 3.71
CA SER A 12 -9.93 14.27 4.88
C SER A 12 -9.21 13.54 6.02
N ASP A 13 -8.90 14.28 7.09
CA ASP A 13 -8.45 13.73 8.38
C ASP A 13 -9.59 13.77 9.43
N ASP A 14 -10.85 13.77 8.99
CA ASP A 14 -12.00 13.71 9.90
C ASP A 14 -12.21 12.27 10.40
N GLU A 15 -12.19 12.10 11.71
CA GLU A 15 -12.45 10.81 12.37
C GLU A 15 -13.84 10.25 11.99
N ASN A 16 -14.84 11.13 11.85
CA ASN A 16 -16.22 10.72 11.55
C ASN A 16 -16.35 10.02 10.20
N GLU A 17 -15.55 10.37 9.20
CA GLU A 17 -15.53 9.66 7.91
C GLU A 17 -15.09 8.20 8.10
N GLY A 18 -14.10 7.96 8.96
CA GLY A 18 -13.67 6.62 9.33
C GLY A 18 -14.75 5.83 10.05
N ILE A 19 -15.46 6.46 10.99
CA ILE A 19 -16.58 5.84 11.74
C ILE A 19 -17.72 5.44 10.80
N GLN A 20 -18.12 6.35 9.91
CA GLN A 20 -19.21 6.12 8.95
C GLN A 20 -18.84 5.01 7.96
N LEU A 21 -17.62 5.06 7.41
CA LEU A 21 -17.15 4.03 6.49
C LEU A 21 -17.07 2.67 7.19
N ALA A 22 -16.51 2.58 8.39
CA ALA A 22 -16.46 1.34 9.15
C ALA A 22 -17.86 0.77 9.41
N THR A 23 -18.84 1.63 9.73
CA THR A 23 -20.24 1.22 9.95
C THR A 23 -20.85 0.60 8.69
N HIS A 24 -20.51 1.11 7.51
CA HIS A 24 -20.95 0.52 6.24
C HIS A 24 -20.22 -0.78 5.93
N LEU A 25 -18.88 -0.80 6.04
CA LEU A 25 -18.05 -1.95 5.68
C LEU A 25 -18.31 -3.17 6.57
N LYS A 26 -18.64 -2.99 7.86
CA LYS A 26 -18.97 -4.09 8.79
C LYS A 26 -20.11 -5.00 8.33
N LYS A 27 -20.98 -4.50 7.44
CA LYS A 27 -22.12 -5.25 6.91
C LYS A 27 -21.71 -6.21 5.78
N LEU A 28 -20.49 -6.10 5.28
CA LEU A 28 -19.99 -6.92 4.18
C LEU A 28 -19.48 -8.28 4.69
N PRO A 29 -19.57 -9.35 3.88
CA PRO A 29 -18.97 -10.64 4.22
C PRO A 29 -17.45 -10.52 4.44
N ALA A 30 -16.88 -11.37 5.30
CA ALA A 30 -15.44 -11.40 5.57
C ALA A 30 -14.60 -11.49 4.29
N LYS A 31 -14.97 -12.40 3.38
CA LYS A 31 -14.34 -12.54 2.06
C LYS A 31 -14.30 -11.23 1.27
N ARG A 32 -15.31 -10.37 1.41
CA ARG A 32 -15.32 -9.07 0.76
C ARG A 32 -14.40 -8.08 1.47
N LEU A 33 -14.38 -8.07 2.80
CA LEU A 33 -13.47 -7.25 3.60
C LEU A 33 -11.99 -7.54 3.27
N ASP A 34 -11.63 -8.80 3.04
CA ASP A 34 -10.26 -9.21 2.68
C ASP A 34 -9.78 -8.64 1.33
N GLN A 35 -10.74 -8.29 0.45
CA GLN A 35 -10.46 -7.65 -0.83
C GLN A 35 -10.37 -6.13 -0.73
N LEU A 36 -10.79 -5.54 0.39
CA LEU A 36 -10.78 -4.10 0.58
C LEU A 36 -9.49 -3.64 1.26
N THR A 37 -9.10 -2.42 0.94
CA THR A 37 -8.04 -1.71 1.65
C THR A 37 -8.45 -0.26 1.80
N VAL A 38 -8.25 0.30 2.98
CA VAL A 38 -8.58 1.71 3.24
C VAL A 38 -7.33 2.48 3.62
N TYR A 39 -7.11 3.62 2.98
CA TYR A 39 -5.99 4.50 3.30
C TYR A 39 -6.43 5.96 3.40
N GLY A 40 -5.68 6.75 4.17
CA GLY A 40 -6.01 8.17 4.39
C GLY A 40 -5.29 8.80 5.58
N GLY A 41 -5.94 9.81 6.16
CA GLY A 41 -5.50 10.49 7.38
C GLY A 41 -5.40 9.55 8.59
N ASP A 42 -4.68 9.98 9.63
CA ASP A 42 -4.40 9.14 10.79
C ASP A 42 -5.65 8.91 11.63
N LYS A 43 -6.48 9.94 11.83
CA LYS A 43 -7.71 9.86 12.62
C LYS A 43 -8.75 8.90 12.02
N PRO A 44 -9.17 9.04 10.74
CA PRO A 44 -10.14 8.13 10.15
C PRO A 44 -9.63 6.69 10.08
N ILE A 45 -8.34 6.49 9.80
CA ILE A 45 -7.76 5.14 9.74
C ILE A 45 -7.70 4.47 11.12
N ALA A 46 -7.37 5.22 12.17
CA ALA A 46 -7.42 4.72 13.54
C ALA A 46 -8.86 4.29 13.91
N ALA A 47 -9.86 5.12 13.62
CA ALA A 47 -11.26 4.81 13.88
C ALA A 47 -11.74 3.54 13.14
N ILE A 48 -11.27 3.32 11.91
CA ILE A 48 -11.54 2.10 11.14
C ILE A 48 -10.86 0.89 11.77
N LYS A 49 -9.58 1.00 12.12
CA LYS A 49 -8.80 -0.13 12.66
C LYS A 49 -9.35 -0.59 14.01
N GLU A 50 -9.79 0.33 14.85
CA GLU A 50 -10.49 0.04 16.11
C GLU A 50 -11.78 -0.75 15.87
N ARG A 51 -12.56 -0.35 14.85
CA ARG A 51 -13.88 -0.92 14.57
C ARG A 51 -13.80 -2.23 13.78
N ILE A 52 -12.86 -2.37 12.85
CA ILE A 52 -12.66 -3.55 11.99
C ILE A 52 -11.16 -3.93 12.01
N PRO A 53 -10.66 -4.57 13.08
CA PRO A 53 -9.24 -4.89 13.21
C PRO A 53 -8.69 -5.79 12.08
N SER A 54 -9.56 -6.61 11.49
CA SER A 54 -9.24 -7.49 10.35
C SER A 54 -9.15 -6.76 9.01
N LEU A 55 -9.57 -5.49 8.90
CA LEU A 55 -9.48 -4.76 7.64
C LEU A 55 -8.04 -4.30 7.42
N ARG A 56 -7.56 -4.47 6.19
CA ARG A 56 -6.29 -3.90 5.74
C ARG A 56 -6.40 -2.38 5.68
N THR A 57 -5.56 -1.69 6.43
CA THR A 57 -5.54 -0.23 6.46
C THR A 57 -4.13 0.34 6.36
N MET A 58 -4.03 1.60 5.93
CA MET A 58 -2.77 2.34 5.89
C MET A 58 -3.02 3.81 6.21
N SER A 59 -2.37 4.34 7.25
CA SER A 59 -2.38 5.78 7.53
C SER A 59 -1.09 6.45 7.06
N LYS A 60 -1.14 7.76 6.83
CA LYS A 60 0.04 8.51 6.39
C LYS A 60 1.20 8.46 7.40
N ALA A 61 0.92 8.61 8.70
CA ALA A 61 1.98 8.52 9.72
C ALA A 61 2.52 7.10 9.85
N THR A 62 1.64 6.09 9.81
CA THR A 62 2.04 4.67 9.92
C THR A 62 2.95 4.28 8.75
N MET A 63 2.58 4.64 7.52
CA MET A 63 3.40 4.42 6.33
C MET A 63 4.81 5.03 6.47
N LYS A 64 4.91 6.30 6.89
CA LYS A 64 6.19 6.98 7.05
C LYS A 64 7.04 6.34 8.17
N LYS A 65 6.43 6.09 9.33
CA LYS A 65 7.10 5.47 10.48
C LYS A 65 7.63 4.08 10.13
N ASP A 66 6.83 3.27 9.45
CA ASP A 66 7.17 1.90 9.12
C ASP A 66 8.27 1.82 8.07
N LEU A 67 8.24 2.69 7.05
CA LEU A 67 9.33 2.80 6.08
C LEU A 67 10.64 3.20 6.74
N ILE A 68 10.64 4.21 7.62
CA ILE A 68 11.84 4.63 8.36
C ILE A 68 12.37 3.50 9.24
N THR A 69 11.47 2.82 9.95
CA THR A 69 11.83 1.71 10.83
C THR A 69 12.40 0.54 10.02
N TYR A 70 11.82 0.21 8.87
CA TYR A 70 12.35 -0.83 7.99
C TYR A 70 13.69 -0.42 7.37
N MET A 71 13.91 0.84 7.01
CA MET A 71 15.22 1.30 6.55
C MET A 71 16.30 1.15 7.65
N ALA A 72 15.96 1.43 8.90
CA ALA A 72 16.90 1.33 10.03
C ALA A 72 17.17 -0.12 10.45
N LEU A 73 16.14 -0.98 10.49
CA LEU A 73 16.21 -2.31 11.10
C LEU A 73 16.05 -3.47 10.11
N GLY A 74 15.65 -3.21 8.86
CA GLY A 74 15.33 -4.24 7.87
C GLY A 74 16.51 -5.13 7.47
N TRP A 75 17.74 -4.69 7.68
CA TRP A 75 18.93 -5.53 7.50
C TRP A 75 18.93 -6.75 8.43
N THR A 76 18.37 -6.63 9.64
CA THR A 76 18.19 -7.75 10.60
C THR A 76 17.08 -8.72 10.19
N GLY A 77 16.25 -8.37 9.20
CA GLY A 77 15.02 -9.09 8.88
C GLY A 77 13.79 -8.67 9.70
N TYR A 78 13.93 -7.69 10.58
CA TYR A 78 12.81 -7.12 11.33
C TYR A 78 11.75 -6.49 10.40
N ILE A 79 10.48 -6.79 10.68
CA ILE A 79 9.30 -6.18 10.04
C ILE A 79 8.43 -5.59 11.15
N PRO A 80 8.15 -4.26 11.13
CA PRO A 80 7.21 -3.64 12.07
C PRO A 80 5.87 -4.37 12.12
N SER A 81 5.31 -4.54 13.32
CA SER A 81 4.01 -5.21 13.48
C SER A 81 2.87 -4.48 12.76
N SER A 82 2.97 -3.16 12.63
CA SER A 82 2.06 -2.29 11.86
C SER A 82 2.01 -2.61 10.36
N LEU A 83 3.06 -3.21 9.79
CA LEU A 83 3.04 -3.64 8.39
C LEU A 83 2.24 -4.93 8.17
N LYS A 84 2.08 -5.77 9.19
CA LYS A 84 1.38 -7.04 9.04
C LYS A 84 -0.08 -6.80 8.66
N HIS A 85 -0.55 -7.48 7.62
CA HIS A 85 -1.90 -7.26 7.07
C HIS A 85 -2.14 -5.78 6.69
N GLY A 86 -1.10 -5.08 6.21
CA GLY A 86 -1.12 -3.67 5.84
C GLY A 86 -0.97 -3.44 4.33
N GLU A 87 -0.97 -2.19 3.89
CA GLU A 87 -0.55 -1.80 2.55
C GLU A 87 0.48 -0.67 2.65
N LEU A 88 1.43 -0.62 1.72
CA LEU A 88 2.45 0.41 1.62
C LEU A 88 2.48 1.00 0.21
N HIS A 89 2.47 2.33 0.15
CA HIS A 89 2.74 3.07 -1.08
C HIS A 89 4.16 3.62 -1.03
N ILE A 90 5.03 3.11 -1.88
CA ILE A 90 6.47 3.38 -1.81
C ILE A 90 6.91 4.11 -3.08
N PRO A 91 7.51 5.30 -2.97
CA PRO A 91 8.04 6.00 -4.12
C PRO A 91 9.16 5.20 -4.81
N ASP A 92 9.16 5.19 -6.13
CA ASP A 92 10.11 4.45 -6.96
C ASP A 92 11.58 4.84 -6.72
N LYS A 93 11.85 6.10 -6.38
CA LYS A 93 13.21 6.55 -6.00
C LYS A 93 13.60 6.19 -4.57
N VAL A 94 12.65 5.78 -3.73
CA VAL A 94 12.89 5.35 -2.33
C VAL A 94 13.05 3.82 -2.25
N ALA A 95 12.31 3.07 -3.06
CA ALA A 95 12.30 1.62 -3.01
C ALA A 95 13.70 0.95 -3.10
N PRO A 96 14.65 1.40 -3.97
CA PRO A 96 16.00 0.83 -4.05
C PRO A 96 16.82 0.91 -2.77
N TRP A 97 16.46 1.79 -1.83
CA TRP A 97 17.13 1.97 -0.55
C TRP A 97 16.62 1.02 0.53
N LEU A 98 15.55 0.26 0.25
CA LEU A 98 14.98 -0.70 1.19
C LEU A 98 15.80 -1.98 1.21
N TRP A 99 16.14 -2.44 2.41
CA TRP A 99 16.90 -3.67 2.60
C TRP A 99 16.25 -4.87 1.89
N GLY A 100 16.98 -5.44 0.94
CA GLY A 100 16.55 -6.61 0.17
C GLY A 100 15.70 -6.29 -1.06
N TRP A 101 15.59 -5.03 -1.47
CA TRP A 101 14.92 -4.66 -2.72
C TRP A 101 15.53 -5.36 -3.96
N PRO A 102 14.71 -5.80 -4.94
CA PRO A 102 13.26 -5.96 -4.86
C PRO A 102 12.86 -7.24 -4.12
N ASN A 103 13.49 -8.38 -4.43
CA ASN A 103 12.94 -9.71 -4.17
C ASN A 103 12.85 -10.06 -2.69
N ARG A 104 13.91 -9.85 -1.91
CA ARG A 104 13.90 -10.18 -0.48
C ARG A 104 12.94 -9.28 0.29
N PHE A 105 12.84 -8.01 -0.09
CA PHE A 105 11.85 -7.08 0.47
C PHE A 105 10.43 -7.54 0.15
N LEU A 106 10.12 -7.78 -1.13
CA LEU A 106 8.80 -8.22 -1.56
C LEU A 106 8.39 -9.54 -0.91
N ASN A 107 9.30 -10.52 -0.83
CA ASN A 107 9.03 -11.80 -0.16
C ASN A 107 8.78 -11.64 1.35
N ARG A 108 9.40 -10.66 1.99
CA ARG A 108 9.16 -10.35 3.41
C ARG A 108 7.79 -9.73 3.61
N MET A 109 7.43 -8.78 2.75
CA MET A 109 6.11 -8.13 2.76
C MET A 109 5.01 -9.15 2.47
N ASP A 110 5.18 -10.01 1.47
CA ASP A 110 4.24 -11.09 1.14
C ASP A 110 4.01 -12.05 2.32
N LYS A 111 5.08 -12.50 2.99
CA LYS A 111 4.99 -13.33 4.23
C LYS A 111 4.28 -12.62 5.39
N ALA A 112 4.36 -11.30 5.45
CA ALA A 112 3.65 -10.49 6.44
C ALA A 112 2.21 -10.15 6.00
N ASP A 113 1.79 -10.67 4.84
CA ASP A 113 0.57 -10.29 4.17
C ASP A 113 0.48 -8.76 4.04
N THR A 114 1.55 -8.12 3.55
CA THR A 114 1.63 -6.67 3.31
C THR A 114 1.60 -6.41 1.80
N ARG A 115 0.63 -5.61 1.34
CA ARG A 115 0.56 -5.19 -0.07
C ARG A 115 1.58 -4.08 -0.32
N VAL A 116 2.41 -4.23 -1.34
CA VAL A 116 3.37 -3.21 -1.76
C VAL A 116 2.93 -2.65 -3.10
N ILE A 117 2.69 -1.34 -3.14
CA ILE A 117 2.38 -0.58 -4.34
C ILE A 117 3.49 0.44 -4.56
N ILE A 118 4.17 0.37 -5.71
CA ILE A 118 5.17 1.37 -6.08
C ILE A 118 4.47 2.53 -6.80
N VAL A 119 4.76 3.73 -6.35
CA VAL A 119 4.25 4.98 -6.91
C VAL A 119 5.40 5.76 -7.53
N GLY A 120 5.14 6.55 -8.56
CA GLY A 120 6.14 7.45 -9.10
C GLY A 120 6.43 8.58 -8.12
N GLY A 121 7.71 8.94 -7.96
CA GLY A 121 8.12 10.11 -7.20
C GLY A 121 9.34 9.90 -6.31
N ASN A 122 9.74 10.95 -5.61
CA ASN A 122 10.89 10.93 -4.70
C ASN A 122 10.52 10.82 -3.21
N GLY A 123 9.23 10.67 -2.89
CA GLY A 123 8.73 10.69 -1.51
C GLY A 123 8.52 12.08 -0.92
N PHE A 124 8.78 13.13 -1.69
CA PHE A 124 8.44 14.51 -1.36
C PHE A 124 7.31 15.01 -2.27
N GLY A 125 6.29 15.63 -1.68
CA GLY A 125 5.13 16.13 -2.41
C GLY A 125 4.13 15.03 -2.78
N PHE A 126 3.44 15.22 -3.90
CA PHE A 126 2.43 14.28 -4.39
C PHE A 126 3.09 13.14 -5.18
N SER A 127 2.60 11.92 -4.97
CA SER A 127 2.97 10.77 -5.79
C SER A 127 2.32 10.85 -7.17
N SER A 128 3.00 10.30 -8.18
CA SER A 128 2.48 10.13 -9.53
C SER A 128 2.24 8.65 -9.85
N GLY A 129 1.55 8.39 -10.96
CA GLY A 129 1.48 7.05 -11.54
C GLY A 129 2.71 6.71 -12.38
N PHE A 130 2.89 5.43 -12.64
CA PHE A 130 3.63 4.89 -13.78
C PHE A 130 2.69 4.97 -14.97
N ASP A 131 2.90 5.92 -15.88
CA ASP A 131 1.92 6.27 -16.93
C ASP A 131 2.48 6.09 -18.36
N SER A 132 3.76 5.70 -18.48
CA SER A 132 4.47 5.37 -19.71
C SER A 132 5.26 4.06 -19.61
N SER A 133 5.61 3.47 -20.76
CA SER A 133 6.50 2.31 -20.84
C SER A 133 7.88 2.58 -20.25
N GLU A 134 8.34 3.83 -20.34
CA GLU A 134 9.60 4.31 -19.78
C GLU A 134 9.60 4.27 -18.26
N ASP A 135 8.43 4.48 -17.64
CA ASP A 135 8.29 4.36 -16.19
C ASP A 135 8.54 2.95 -15.71
N ILE A 136 8.04 1.94 -16.44
CA ILE A 136 8.24 0.53 -16.10
C ILE A 136 9.71 0.15 -16.10
N LYS A 137 10.52 0.71 -17.01
CA LYS A 137 11.97 0.46 -17.10
C LYS A 137 12.75 0.89 -15.85
N ARG A 138 12.14 1.67 -14.94
CA ARG A 138 12.76 2.03 -13.65
C ARG A 138 12.64 0.92 -12.60
N LEU A 139 11.77 -0.06 -12.83
CA LEU A 139 11.63 -1.21 -11.95
C LEU A 139 12.59 -2.32 -12.39
N PRO A 140 13.07 -3.16 -11.46
CA PRO A 140 13.82 -4.35 -11.80
C PRO A 140 13.01 -5.30 -12.71
N ASP A 141 13.69 -6.00 -13.62
CA ASP A 141 13.05 -6.88 -14.62
C ASP A 141 12.17 -7.97 -14.00
N ASP A 142 12.51 -8.44 -12.80
CA ASP A 142 11.80 -9.49 -12.06
C ASP A 142 10.80 -8.94 -11.03
N TYR A 143 10.52 -7.63 -11.02
CA TYR A 143 9.65 -6.99 -10.06
C TYR A 143 8.24 -7.61 -10.05
N THR A 144 7.76 -8.10 -8.89
CA THR A 144 6.47 -8.80 -8.74
C THR A 144 5.40 -8.03 -7.96
N GLY A 145 5.72 -6.87 -7.40
CA GLY A 145 4.77 -6.07 -6.62
C GLY A 145 3.77 -5.30 -7.49
N GLY A 146 2.89 -4.54 -6.85
CA GLY A 146 1.94 -3.67 -7.55
C GLY A 146 2.55 -2.33 -7.94
N ILE A 147 2.01 -1.69 -8.98
CA ILE A 147 2.32 -0.30 -9.33
C ILE A 147 1.04 0.54 -9.34
N TRP A 148 1.21 1.82 -9.06
CA TRP A 148 0.16 2.80 -9.24
C TRP A 148 0.22 3.36 -10.66
N THR A 149 -0.91 3.39 -11.38
CA THR A 149 -0.99 3.96 -12.73
C THR A 149 -2.30 4.70 -12.93
N ASN A 150 -2.23 5.81 -13.68
CA ASN A 150 -3.38 6.51 -14.24
C ASN A 150 -3.70 6.05 -15.67
N ARG A 151 -2.84 5.21 -16.27
CA ARG A 151 -2.89 4.76 -17.67
C ARG A 151 -2.86 3.25 -17.79
N ILE A 152 -3.81 2.58 -17.14
CA ILE A 152 -3.94 1.12 -17.18
C ILE A 152 -4.04 0.57 -18.61
N ASP A 153 -4.63 1.35 -19.53
CA ASP A 153 -4.74 1.06 -20.96
C ASP A 153 -3.37 0.90 -21.65
N LYS A 154 -2.36 1.65 -21.20
CA LYS A 154 -1.00 1.61 -21.73
C LYS A 154 -0.09 0.67 -20.95
N ILE A 155 -0.31 0.57 -19.65
CA ILE A 155 0.61 -0.06 -18.73
C ILE A 155 0.33 -1.55 -18.57
N ALA A 156 -0.95 -1.96 -18.53
CA ALA A 156 -1.29 -3.38 -18.38
C ALA A 156 -0.64 -4.28 -19.45
N PRO A 157 -0.56 -3.91 -20.75
CA PRO A 157 0.07 -4.75 -21.78
C PRO A 157 1.59 -4.93 -21.62
N VAL A 158 2.27 -4.06 -20.87
CA VAL A 158 3.74 -4.02 -20.75
C VAL A 158 4.26 -4.30 -19.34
N PHE A 159 3.44 -4.15 -18.31
CA PHE A 159 3.85 -4.30 -16.92
C PHE A 159 4.05 -5.76 -16.49
N LYS A 160 3.35 -6.69 -17.16
CA LYS A 160 3.70 -8.12 -17.19
C LYS A 160 2.86 -8.86 -18.22
N LYS A 161 3.53 -9.63 -19.07
CA LYS A 161 2.97 -10.71 -19.89
C LYS A 161 3.05 -12.02 -19.12
#